data_AF-A0A2V9MHZ0-F1
#
_entry.id   AF-A0A2V9MHZ0-F1
#
_cell.length_a   1.000
_cell.length_b   1.000
_cell.length_c   1.000
_cell.angle_alpha   90.00
_cell.angle_beta   90.00
_cell.angle_gamma   90.00
#
_symmetry.space_group_name_H-M   'P 1'
#
loop_
_entity.id
_entity.type
_entity.pdbx_description
1 polymer ?
#
loop_
_entity_poly.entity_id
_entity_poly.type
_entity_poly.pdbx_seq_one_letter_code
_entity_poly.pdbx_strand_id
1 'polypeptide(L)'
;MQDALADEQARVAIMARDYAQWDRTYDFMQNQSADYVRTELTDDTFNIIHINIFLLIDRNGKVILQKGMGGWSLQSSDLDAIAAACRTGCNGKSEFNGLLQLRGHLLLLAYQPILTSRGAGDARGTLVMGRDLNDALMASLSRSAGMPLWLEPIDRHKSPPGPTALTRCCSKATPPCSLTSLSRTSLVFRAVCW
;
A
#
# COMPACT_ATOMS: atom_id res chain seq x y z
N MET A 1 8.83 11.67 17.58
CA MET A 1 8.16 12.31 16.43
C MET A 1 7.66 11.18 15.56
N GLN A 2 6.34 10.94 15.56
CA GLN A 2 5.72 9.87 14.78
C GLN A 2 5.84 10.20 13.29
N ASP A 3 6.08 9.18 12.48
CA ASP A 3 6.09 9.29 11.02
C ASP A 3 4.64 9.31 10.53
N ALA A 4 4.10 10.50 10.26
CA ALA A 4 2.70 10.69 9.90
C ALA A 4 2.28 9.89 8.66
N LEU A 5 3.21 9.62 7.74
CA LEU A 5 2.94 8.77 6.59
C LEU A 5 2.83 7.30 7.00
N ALA A 6 3.72 6.83 7.87
CA ALA A 6 3.65 5.47 8.38
C ALA A 6 2.34 5.23 9.13
N ASP A 7 1.85 6.21 9.88
CA ASP A 7 0.56 6.15 10.56
C ASP A 7 -0.60 6.07 9.56
N GLU A 8 -0.57 6.85 8.48
CA GLU A 8 -1.58 6.79 7.43
C GLU A 8 -1.53 5.46 6.66
N GLN A 9 -0.34 4.93 6.37
CA GLN A 9 -0.18 3.62 5.76
C GLN A 9 -0.73 2.51 6.67
N ALA A 10 -0.47 2.59 7.98
CA ALA A 10 -1.01 1.66 8.96
C ALA A 10 -2.54 1.72 9.03
N ARG A 11 -3.12 2.92 8.95
CA ARG A 11 -4.57 3.10 8.91
C ARG A 11 -5.20 2.38 7.72
N VAL A 12 -4.66 2.57 6.52
CA VAL A 12 -5.15 1.88 5.31
C VAL A 12 -4.99 0.36 5.45
N ALA A 13 -3.86 -0.10 6.00
CA ALA A 13 -3.61 -1.53 6.21
C ALA A 13 -4.58 -2.18 7.21
N ILE A 14 -4.94 -1.47 8.30
CA ILE A 14 -5.90 -1.95 9.30
C ILE A 14 -7.29 -2.10 8.68
N MET A 15 -7.75 -1.11 7.90
CA MET A 15 -9.04 -1.19 7.21
C MET A 15 -9.06 -2.30 6.15
N ALA A 16 -7.97 -2.44 5.39
CA ALA A 16 -7.82 -3.52 4.42
C ALA A 16 -7.90 -4.89 5.10
N ARG A 17 -7.26 -5.05 6.26
CA ARG A 17 -7.27 -6.30 7.01
C ARG A 17 -8.66 -6.64 7.54
N ASP A 18 -9.37 -5.65 8.08
CA ASP A 18 -10.74 -5.85 8.58
C ASP A 18 -11.65 -6.42 7.48
N TYR A 19 -11.69 -5.77 6.31
CA TYR A 19 -12.48 -6.24 5.17
C TYR A 19 -11.99 -7.57 4.61
N ALA A 20 -10.68 -7.82 4.60
CA ALA A 20 -10.09 -9.05 4.08
C ALA A 20 -10.40 -10.26 4.97
N GLN A 21 -10.76 -10.04 6.23
CA GLN A 21 -11.12 -11.09 7.18
C GLN A 21 -12.64 -11.23 7.36
N TRP A 22 -13.47 -10.48 6.65
CA TRP A 22 -14.91 -10.72 6.68
C TRP A 22 -15.29 -11.98 5.94
N ASP A 23 -16.11 -12.83 6.56
CA ASP A 23 -16.65 -14.03 5.91
C ASP A 23 -17.43 -13.67 4.62
N ARG A 24 -18.09 -12.50 4.59
CA ARG A 24 -18.73 -11.97 3.36
C ARG A 24 -17.73 -11.78 2.21
N THR A 25 -16.55 -11.21 2.47
CA THR A 25 -15.49 -11.03 1.46
C THR A 25 -14.92 -12.38 1.04
N TYR A 26 -14.69 -13.27 2.02
CA TYR A 26 -14.19 -14.62 1.78
C TYR A 26 -15.14 -15.45 0.90
N ASP A 27 -16.45 -15.34 1.12
CA ASP A 27 -17.49 -16.02 0.33
C ASP A 27 -17.70 -15.36 -1.03
N PHE A 28 -17.58 -14.03 -1.13
CA PHE A 28 -17.65 -13.30 -2.40
C PHE A 28 -16.63 -13.82 -3.42
N MET A 29 -15.42 -14.17 -2.97
CA MET A 29 -14.38 -14.73 -3.86
C MET A 29 -14.81 -16.02 -4.57
N GLN A 30 -15.85 -16.71 -4.08
CA GLN A 30 -16.42 -17.88 -4.74
C GLN A 30 -17.74 -17.57 -5.45
N ASN A 31 -18.65 -16.88 -4.76
CA ASN A 31 -20.03 -16.72 -5.23
C ASN A 31 -20.25 -15.48 -6.12
N GLN A 32 -19.35 -14.50 -6.07
CA GLN A 32 -19.42 -13.23 -6.79
C GLN A 32 -20.80 -12.54 -6.69
N SER A 33 -21.40 -12.60 -5.49
CA SER A 33 -22.75 -12.08 -5.24
C SER A 33 -22.87 -10.59 -5.54
N ALA A 34 -23.84 -10.21 -6.38
CA ALA A 34 -24.15 -8.80 -6.68
C ALA A 34 -24.59 -8.00 -5.43
N ASP A 35 -25.12 -8.66 -4.41
CA ASP A 35 -25.50 -8.00 -3.15
C ASP A 35 -24.29 -7.40 -2.44
N TYR A 36 -23.17 -8.13 -2.40
CA TYR A 36 -21.92 -7.66 -1.76
C TYR A 36 -21.45 -6.34 -2.37
N VAL A 37 -21.47 -6.23 -3.70
CA VAL A 37 -21.05 -4.99 -4.39
C VAL A 37 -21.97 -3.83 -4.03
N ARG A 38 -23.28 -4.08 -3.90
CA ARG A 38 -24.27 -3.05 -3.56
C ARG A 38 -24.18 -2.61 -2.10
N THR A 39 -23.90 -3.52 -1.17
CA THR A 39 -23.92 -3.23 0.27
C THR A 39 -22.57 -2.80 0.81
N GLU A 40 -21.48 -3.43 0.36
CA GLU A 40 -20.14 -3.19 0.91
C GLU A 40 -19.39 -2.09 0.15
N LEU A 41 -19.60 -1.99 -1.17
CA LEU A 41 -18.87 -1.05 -2.02
C LEU A 41 -19.73 0.18 -2.35
N THR A 42 -20.32 0.82 -1.33
CA THR A 42 -21.01 2.11 -1.51
C THR A 42 -20.02 3.27 -1.55
N ASP A 43 -20.43 4.43 -2.08
CA ASP A 43 -19.59 5.64 -2.09
C ASP A 43 -19.38 6.17 -0.66
N ASP A 44 -20.41 6.06 0.19
CA ASP A 44 -20.34 6.42 1.61
C ASP A 44 -19.31 5.57 2.36
N THR A 45 -19.24 4.26 2.08
CA THR A 45 -18.20 3.39 2.65
C THR A 45 -16.82 3.97 2.35
N PHE A 46 -16.52 4.26 1.08
CA PHE A 46 -15.21 4.76 0.66
C PHE A 46 -14.87 6.10 1.31
N ASN A 47 -15.85 6.98 1.47
CA ASN A 47 -15.67 8.26 2.16
C ASN A 47 -15.39 8.08 3.65
N ILE A 48 -16.08 7.15 4.33
CA ILE A 48 -15.94 6.88 5.77
C ILE A 48 -14.58 6.24 6.08
N ILE A 49 -14.15 5.24 5.32
CA ILE A 49 -12.85 4.58 5.53
C ILE A 49 -11.70 5.29 4.80
N HIS A 50 -12.02 6.35 4.06
CA HIS A 50 -11.10 7.21 3.31
C HIS A 50 -10.16 6.47 2.34
N ILE A 51 -10.73 5.62 1.51
CA ILE A 51 -9.99 4.95 0.43
C ILE A 51 -10.48 5.44 -0.94
N ASN A 52 -9.63 5.31 -1.94
CA ASN A 52 -9.92 5.63 -3.33
C ASN A 52 -10.07 4.38 -4.19
N ILE A 53 -9.45 3.28 -3.78
CA ILE A 53 -9.31 2.07 -4.59
C ILE A 53 -9.63 0.84 -3.72
N PHE A 54 -10.43 -0.08 -4.26
CA PHE A 54 -10.72 -1.39 -3.68
C PHE A 54 -10.67 -2.45 -4.77
N LEU A 55 -9.80 -3.45 -4.63
CA LEU A 55 -9.71 -4.59 -5.54
C LEU A 55 -9.77 -5.89 -4.77
N LEU A 56 -10.36 -6.90 -5.40
CA LEU A 56 -10.21 -8.30 -5.01
C LEU A 56 -9.52 -9.05 -6.14
N ILE A 57 -8.41 -9.68 -5.82
CA ILE A 57 -7.55 -10.43 -6.75
C ILE A 57 -7.60 -11.90 -6.34
N ASP A 58 -7.84 -12.81 -7.29
CA ASP A 58 -7.82 -14.25 -7.02
C ASP A 58 -6.39 -14.81 -6.84
N ARG A 59 -6.29 -16.10 -6.54
CA ARG A 59 -5.00 -16.80 -6.36
C ARG A 59 -4.13 -16.84 -7.63
N ASN A 60 -4.71 -16.61 -8.80
CA ASN A 60 -4.00 -16.60 -10.09
C ASN A 60 -3.57 -15.18 -10.47
N GLY A 61 -3.85 -14.17 -9.64
CA GLY A 61 -3.55 -12.78 -9.92
C GLY A 61 -4.58 -12.08 -10.81
N LYS A 62 -5.75 -12.69 -11.04
CA LYS A 62 -6.84 -12.09 -11.82
C LYS A 62 -7.67 -11.18 -10.91
N VAL A 63 -7.94 -9.95 -11.37
CA VAL A 63 -8.87 -9.05 -10.69
C VAL A 63 -10.31 -9.55 -10.88
N ILE A 64 -10.97 -9.88 -9.77
CA ILE A 64 -12.35 -10.37 -9.71
C ILE A 64 -13.33 -9.23 -9.49
N LEU A 65 -12.94 -8.26 -8.65
CA LEU A 65 -13.71 -7.07 -8.36
C LEU A 65 -12.78 -5.86 -8.35
N GLN A 66 -13.26 -4.75 -8.88
CA GLN A 66 -12.61 -3.47 -8.77
C GLN A 66 -13.65 -2.37 -8.52
N LYS A 67 -13.27 -1.40 -7.69
CA LYS A 67 -13.95 -0.11 -7.63
C LYS A 67 -12.92 0.98 -7.34
N GLY A 68 -13.03 2.06 -8.08
CA GLY A 68 -12.30 3.30 -7.81
C GLY A 68 -13.27 4.46 -7.61
N MET A 69 -12.87 5.41 -6.77
CA MET A 69 -13.66 6.54 -6.30
C MET A 69 -12.85 7.83 -6.38
N GLY A 70 -13.51 8.98 -6.56
CA GLY A 70 -12.83 10.28 -6.58
C GLY A 70 -11.93 10.48 -7.79
N GLY A 71 -12.40 10.13 -9.00
CA GLY A 71 -11.65 10.27 -10.26
C GLY A 71 -10.80 9.06 -10.65
N TRP A 72 -10.72 8.05 -9.79
CA TRP A 72 -9.98 6.81 -10.03
C TRP A 72 -10.76 5.84 -10.93
N SER A 73 -10.90 6.16 -12.21
CA SER A 73 -11.35 5.20 -13.22
C SER A 73 -10.17 4.30 -13.62
N LEU A 74 -10.06 3.15 -12.95
CA LEU A 74 -8.99 2.18 -13.14
C LEU A 74 -9.07 1.55 -14.53
N GLN A 75 -8.02 1.76 -15.33
CA GLN A 75 -7.86 1.13 -16.63
C GLN A 75 -7.17 -0.23 -16.48
N SER A 76 -7.24 -1.08 -17.52
CA SER A 76 -6.58 -2.40 -17.50
C SER A 76 -5.08 -2.31 -17.17
N SER A 77 -4.38 -1.29 -17.67
CA SER A 77 -2.97 -1.06 -17.34
C SER A 77 -2.72 -0.74 -15.87
N ASP A 78 -3.65 -0.01 -15.22
CA ASP A 78 -3.56 0.31 -13.79
C ASP A 78 -3.74 -0.96 -12.96
N LEU A 79 -4.72 -1.79 -13.33
CA LEU A 79 -4.95 -3.09 -12.71
C LEU A 79 -3.76 -4.04 -12.85
N ASP A 80 -3.17 -4.09 -14.05
CA ASP A 80 -1.98 -4.92 -14.30
C ASP A 80 -0.79 -4.48 -13.45
N ALA A 81 -0.60 -3.18 -13.27
CA ALA A 81 0.45 -2.63 -12.42
C ALA A 81 0.23 -2.98 -10.93
N ILE A 82 -1.00 -2.82 -10.43
CA ILE A 82 -1.36 -3.16 -9.05
C ILE A 82 -1.21 -4.67 -8.80
N ALA A 83 -1.65 -5.51 -9.74
CA ALA A 83 -1.52 -6.96 -9.66
C ALA A 83 -0.06 -7.43 -9.80
N ALA A 84 0.75 -6.76 -10.62
CA ALA A 84 2.17 -7.05 -10.72
C ALA A 84 2.91 -6.76 -9.41
N ALA A 85 2.60 -5.62 -8.76
CA ALA A 85 3.13 -5.30 -7.44
C ALA A 85 2.73 -6.36 -6.38
N CYS A 86 1.50 -6.88 -6.46
CA CYS A 86 1.06 -8.02 -5.64
C CYS A 86 1.96 -9.24 -5.87
N ARG A 87 2.22 -9.65 -7.12
CA ARG A 87 3.07 -10.83 -7.40
C ARG A 87 4.50 -10.69 -6.88
N THR A 88 5.05 -9.48 -6.88
CA THR A 88 6.41 -9.23 -6.39
C THR A 88 6.51 -9.11 -4.87
N GLY A 89 5.46 -8.57 -4.23
CA GLY A 89 5.47 -8.25 -2.79
C GLY A 89 4.65 -9.20 -1.92
N CYS A 90 3.69 -9.91 -2.49
CA CYS A 90 2.76 -10.81 -1.81
C CYS A 90 3.03 -12.25 -2.28
N ASN A 91 3.40 -13.13 -1.37
CA ASN A 91 3.45 -14.58 -1.61
C ASN A 91 2.05 -15.24 -1.52
N GLY A 92 0.96 -14.45 -1.62
CA GLY A 92 -0.42 -14.89 -1.42
C GLY A 92 -0.81 -15.19 0.03
N LYS A 93 0.12 -15.12 0.99
CA LYS A 93 -0.10 -15.44 2.42
C LYS A 93 0.36 -14.34 3.38
N SER A 94 1.13 -13.38 2.89
CA SER A 94 1.68 -12.28 3.69
C SER A 94 1.04 -10.96 3.29
N GLU A 95 0.81 -10.12 4.29
CA GLU A 95 0.46 -8.72 4.06
C GLU A 95 1.63 -7.96 3.44
N PHE A 96 1.32 -6.97 2.62
CA PHE A 96 2.30 -6.09 2.00
C PHE A 96 1.69 -4.70 1.89
N ASN A 97 2.43 -3.67 2.29
CA ASN A 97 2.00 -2.29 2.18
C ASN A 97 3.11 -1.51 1.48
N GLY A 98 2.73 -0.58 0.60
CA GLY A 98 3.71 0.17 -0.16
C GLY A 98 3.12 1.34 -0.93
N LEU A 99 4.00 2.03 -1.65
CA LEU A 99 3.65 3.15 -2.51
C LEU A 99 3.68 2.72 -3.97
N LEU A 100 2.70 3.15 -4.75
CA LEU A 100 2.65 2.94 -6.18
C LEU A 100 2.27 4.24 -6.89
N GLN A 101 3.07 4.64 -7.87
CA GLN A 101 2.73 5.76 -8.72
C GLN A 101 1.90 5.28 -9.92
N LEU A 102 0.69 5.83 -10.09
CA LEU A 102 -0.18 5.55 -11.23
C LEU A 102 -0.66 6.87 -11.82
N ARG A 103 -0.46 7.05 -13.13
CA ARG A 103 -0.99 8.20 -13.89
C ARG A 103 -0.65 9.57 -13.28
N GLY A 104 0.53 9.70 -12.68
CA GLY A 104 0.99 10.93 -12.02
C GLY A 104 0.57 11.09 -10.55
N HIS A 105 -0.27 10.20 -10.04
CA HIS A 105 -0.71 10.16 -8.65
C HIS A 105 0.10 9.14 -7.84
N LEU A 106 0.33 9.42 -6.57
CA LEU A 106 1.02 8.51 -5.66
C LEU A 106 0.00 7.86 -4.72
N LEU A 107 -0.10 6.54 -4.77
CA LEU A 107 -1.03 5.77 -3.97
C LEU A 107 -0.31 5.07 -2.83
N LEU A 108 -0.86 5.17 -1.62
CA LEU A 108 -0.64 4.20 -0.55
C LEU A 108 -1.50 2.97 -0.84
N LEU A 109 -0.88 1.81 -0.95
CA LEU A 109 -1.55 0.53 -1.18
C LEU A 109 -1.32 -0.42 -0.01
N ALA A 110 -2.38 -1.09 0.39
CA ALA A 110 -2.35 -2.19 1.35
C ALA A 110 -2.89 -3.47 0.71
N TYR A 111 -2.12 -4.53 0.79
CA TYR A 111 -2.42 -5.86 0.28
C TYR A 111 -2.60 -6.82 1.45
N GLN A 112 -3.78 -7.42 1.54
CA GLN A 112 -4.14 -8.31 2.65
C GLN A 112 -4.69 -9.64 2.12
N PRO A 113 -4.22 -10.79 2.62
CA PRO A 113 -4.76 -12.09 2.23
C PRO A 113 -6.22 -12.20 2.68
N ILE A 114 -7.10 -12.66 1.79
CA ILE A 114 -8.52 -12.82 2.09
C ILE A 114 -8.71 -14.14 2.84
N LEU A 115 -9.03 -14.04 4.13
CA LEU A 115 -9.15 -15.14 5.08
C LEU A 115 -10.55 -15.15 5.70
N THR A 116 -10.87 -16.20 6.46
CA THR A 116 -12.10 -16.23 7.27
C THR A 116 -12.01 -15.24 8.45
N SER A 117 -13.13 -14.98 9.12
CA SER A 117 -13.22 -14.15 10.33
C SER A 117 -12.34 -14.60 11.48
N ARG A 118 -11.90 -15.86 11.47
CA ARG A 118 -10.93 -16.40 12.43
C ARG A 118 -9.47 -16.09 12.06
N GLY A 119 -9.22 -15.41 10.95
CA GLY A 119 -7.90 -15.21 10.39
C GLY A 119 -7.20 -16.51 9.98
N ALA A 120 -7.97 -17.56 9.70
CA ALA A 120 -7.48 -18.91 9.45
C ALA A 120 -8.03 -19.46 8.13
N GLY A 121 -7.42 -20.57 7.68
CA GLY A 121 -7.75 -21.24 6.43
C GLY A 121 -6.89 -20.79 5.25
N ASP A 122 -7.16 -21.35 4.07
CA ASP A 122 -6.42 -21.01 2.87
C ASP A 122 -6.90 -19.68 2.29
N ALA A 123 -5.98 -18.72 2.15
CA ALA A 123 -6.27 -17.41 1.57
C ALA A 123 -6.96 -17.56 0.20
N ARG A 124 -8.16 -16.99 0.02
CA ARG A 124 -8.93 -17.09 -1.25
C ARG A 124 -8.51 -16.06 -2.31
N GLY A 125 -7.47 -15.29 -2.01
CA GLY A 125 -6.96 -14.25 -2.87
C GLY A 125 -6.33 -13.14 -2.04
N THR A 126 -6.26 -11.95 -2.62
CA THR A 126 -5.72 -10.75 -1.99
C THR A 126 -6.68 -9.59 -2.17
N LEU A 127 -7.03 -8.94 -1.08
CA LEU A 127 -7.72 -7.66 -1.08
C LEU A 127 -6.68 -6.55 -1.16
N VAL A 128 -6.94 -5.57 -2.03
CA VAL A 128 -6.10 -4.38 -2.15
C VAL A 128 -6.96 -3.16 -1.87
N MET A 129 -6.56 -2.36 -0.89
CA MET A 129 -7.08 -1.01 -0.70
C MET A 129 -6.02 0.01 -1.07
N GLY A 130 -6.45 1.12 -1.65
CA GLY A 130 -5.57 2.21 -2.01
C GLY A 130 -6.11 3.57 -1.60
N ARG A 131 -5.21 4.45 -1.16
CA ARG A 131 -5.50 5.85 -0.85
C ARG A 131 -4.55 6.77 -1.61
N ASP A 132 -5.11 7.79 -2.24
CA ASP A 132 -4.36 8.80 -2.96
C ASP A 132 -3.69 9.79 -2.00
N LEU A 133 -2.38 9.95 -2.14
CA LEU A 133 -1.59 10.99 -1.47
C LEU A 133 -1.75 12.32 -2.20
N ASN A 134 -2.99 12.79 -2.29
CA ASN A 134 -3.32 14.08 -2.86
C ASN A 134 -2.95 15.25 -1.93
N ASP A 135 -3.06 16.46 -2.46
CA ASP A 135 -2.70 17.69 -1.75
C ASP A 135 -3.49 17.86 -0.43
N ALA A 136 -4.76 17.44 -0.40
CA ALA A 136 -5.58 17.53 0.80
C ALA A 136 -5.07 16.61 1.92
N LEU A 137 -4.69 15.38 1.58
CA LEU A 137 -4.06 14.45 2.53
C LEU A 137 -2.69 14.95 2.96
N MET A 138 -1.84 15.39 2.03
CA MET A 138 -0.52 15.93 2.35
C MET A 138 -0.58 17.15 3.28
N ALA A 139 -1.55 18.05 3.07
CA ALA A 139 -1.80 19.18 3.97
C ALA A 139 -2.27 18.72 5.36
N SER A 140 -3.09 17.66 5.43
CA SER A 140 -3.51 17.07 6.70
C SER A 140 -2.34 16.44 7.45
N LEU A 141 -1.49 15.66 6.76
CA LEU A 141 -0.31 15.04 7.34
C LEU A 141 0.68 16.08 7.83
N SER A 142 0.92 17.14 7.05
CA SER A 142 1.80 18.26 7.46
C SER A 142 1.32 18.94 8.73
N ARG A 143 0.00 19.21 8.84
CA ARG A 143 -0.61 19.77 10.05
C ARG A 143 -0.44 18.84 11.26
N SER A 144 -0.65 17.54 11.08
CA SER A 144 -0.50 16.55 12.15
C SER A 144 0.95 16.38 12.60
N ALA A 145 1.91 16.44 11.66
CA ALA A 145 3.33 16.33 11.95
C ALA A 145 3.93 17.61 12.56
N GLY A 146 3.23 18.74 12.47
CA GLY A 146 3.73 20.04 12.91
C GLY A 146 4.86 20.59 12.04
N MET A 147 5.03 20.07 10.81
CA MET A 147 6.04 20.52 9.85
C MET A 147 5.56 20.39 8.41
N PRO A 148 6.08 21.20 7.47
CA PRO A 148 5.77 21.06 6.06
C PRO A 148 6.26 19.71 5.52
N LEU A 149 5.39 19.00 4.79
CA LEU A 149 5.72 17.79 4.05
C LEU A 149 5.45 18.03 2.56
N TRP A 150 6.31 17.50 1.69
CA TRP A 150 6.11 17.47 0.24
C TRP A 150 6.54 16.13 -0.33
N LEU A 151 5.98 15.79 -1.49
CA LEU A 151 6.39 14.63 -2.26
C LEU A 151 7.53 15.02 -3.19
N GLU A 152 8.63 14.28 -3.15
CA GLU A 152 9.74 14.43 -4.09
C GLU A 152 9.74 13.25 -5.06
N PRO A 153 9.59 13.49 -6.37
CA PRO A 153 9.69 12.43 -7.36
C PRO A 153 11.04 11.72 -7.25
N ILE A 154 11.04 10.39 -7.21
CA ILE A 154 12.29 9.65 -7.35
C ILE A 154 12.72 9.73 -8.82
N ASP A 155 13.68 10.60 -9.07
CA ASP A 155 14.42 10.58 -10.32
C ASP A 155 15.36 9.35 -10.29
N ARG A 156 14.99 8.30 -11.04
CA ARG A 156 15.75 7.03 -11.05
C ARG A 156 17.19 7.21 -11.55
N HIS A 157 17.49 8.31 -12.24
CA HIS A 157 18.85 8.67 -12.67
C HIS A 157 19.68 9.40 -11.61
N LYS A 158 19.04 9.87 -10.54
CA LYS A 158 19.67 10.56 -9.40
C LYS A 158 19.37 9.88 -8.07
N SER A 159 19.01 8.61 -8.06
CA SER A 159 19.03 7.86 -6.80
C SER A 159 20.48 7.82 -6.31
N PRO A 160 20.77 8.32 -5.09
CA PRO A 160 22.06 8.02 -4.46
C PRO A 160 22.17 6.50 -4.41
N PRO A 161 23.37 5.90 -4.61
CA PRO A 161 23.56 4.51 -4.21
C PRO A 161 23.03 4.36 -2.79
N GLY A 162 22.19 3.33 -2.59
CA GLY A 162 21.48 3.10 -1.32
C GLY A 162 22.41 3.19 -0.11
N PRO A 163 21.86 3.35 1.12
CA PRO A 163 22.64 3.70 2.30
C PRO A 163 23.88 2.83 2.44
N THR A 164 25.02 3.40 2.06
CA THR A 164 26.33 2.82 2.29
C THR A 164 26.64 3.09 3.74
N ALA A 165 26.27 2.13 4.59
CA ALA A 165 26.54 2.12 6.03
C ALA A 165 26.02 3.34 6.82
N LEU A 166 25.33 3.06 7.91
CA LEU A 166 25.40 3.94 9.06
C LEU A 166 26.89 4.12 9.38
N THR A 167 27.46 5.29 9.05
CA THR A 167 28.75 5.68 9.61
C THR A 167 28.50 5.93 11.08
N ARG A 168 28.63 4.85 11.84
CA ARG A 168 28.90 4.86 13.26
C ARG A 168 30.14 5.73 13.44
N CYS A 169 30.04 6.84 14.16
CA CYS A 169 31.21 7.46 14.78
C CYS A 169 31.83 6.44 15.74
N CYS A 170 32.69 5.55 15.23
CA CYS A 170 33.60 4.75 16.05
C CYS A 170 34.99 4.88 15.46
N SER A 171 35.91 5.35 16.31
CA SER A 171 37.34 5.42 16.07
C SER A 171 37.92 4.09 15.60
N LYS A 172 38.76 4.16 14.55
CA LYS A 172 39.90 3.29 14.18
C LYS A 172 39.89 1.82 14.66
N ALA A 173 39.74 0.88 13.73
CA ALA A 173 40.77 -0.11 13.32
C ALA A 173 40.17 -1.36 12.60
N THR A 174 40.44 -1.46 11.28
CA THR A 174 40.63 -2.62 10.36
C THR A 174 39.63 -3.81 10.23
N PRO A 175 39.44 -4.39 9.00
CA PRO A 175 38.35 -5.32 8.62
C PRO A 175 38.91 -6.75 8.28
N PRO A 176 38.23 -7.66 7.53
CA PRO A 176 36.86 -7.61 6.97
C PRO A 176 35.99 -8.86 7.23
N CYS A 177 34.68 -8.65 7.26
CA CYS A 177 33.69 -9.71 7.08
C CYS A 177 32.69 -9.23 6.01
N SER A 178 32.69 -9.90 4.88
CA SER A 178 31.79 -9.73 3.75
C SER A 178 30.36 -10.16 4.11
N LEU A 179 29.33 -9.47 3.60
CA LEU A 179 28.01 -10.07 3.28
C LEU A 179 27.14 -9.15 2.40
N THR A 180 26.87 -9.68 1.22
CA THR A 180 25.71 -9.63 0.32
C THR A 180 24.64 -8.54 0.50
N SER A 181 24.54 -7.68 -0.53
CA SER A 181 23.47 -6.71 -0.76
C SER A 181 22.21 -7.40 -1.30
N LEU A 182 21.07 -7.20 -0.62
CA LEU A 182 19.74 -7.31 -1.21
C LEU A 182 19.15 -5.91 -1.37
N SER A 183 18.92 -5.53 -2.63
CA SER A 183 18.25 -4.29 -3.04
C SER A 183 16.84 -4.21 -2.44
N ARG A 184 16.58 -3.15 -1.66
CA ARG A 184 15.23 -2.72 -1.28
C ARG A 184 14.93 -1.39 -1.93
N THR A 185 13.80 -1.31 -2.61
CA THR A 185 13.15 -0.07 -3.03
C THR A 185 12.83 0.76 -1.79
N SER A 186 13.44 1.94 -1.64
CA SER A 186 13.13 2.86 -0.54
C SER A 186 12.87 4.26 -1.09
N LEU A 187 11.75 4.85 -0.67
CA LEU A 187 11.44 6.26 -0.84
C LEU A 187 12.11 7.05 0.28
N VAL A 188 12.69 8.21 -0.02
CA VAL A 188 13.28 9.10 0.98
C VAL A 188 12.34 10.29 1.18
N PHE A 189 11.80 10.42 2.38
CA PHE A 189 11.12 11.65 2.82
C PHE A 189 12.18 12.59 3.41
N ARG A 190 12.34 13.78 2.82
CA ARG A 190 13.20 14.83 3.37
C ARG A 190 12.33 15.84 4.13
N ALA A 191 12.49 15.89 5.45
CA ALA A 191 12.07 17.05 6.23
C ALA A 191 13.19 18.09 6.18
N VAL A 192 12.88 19.33 5.76
CA VAL A 192 13.81 20.47 5.88
C VAL A 192 13.33 21.31 7.04
N CYS A 193 14.15 21.39 8.10
CA CYS A 193 14.04 22.46 9.09
C CYS A 193 14.79 23.68 8.55
N TRP A 194 14.14 24.84 8.57
CA TRP A 194 14.81 26.14 8.42
C TRP A 194 15.39 26.58 9.76
#